data_AF-A0AAN4HGL6-F1
#
_entry.id   AF-A0AAN4HGL6-F1
#
_cell.length_a   1.000
_cell.length_b   1.000
_cell.length_c   1.000
_cell.angle_alpha   90.00
_cell.angle_beta   90.00
_cell.angle_gamma   90.00
#
_symmetry.space_group_name_H-M   'P 1'
#
loop_
_entity.id
_entity.type
_entity.pdbx_description
1 polymer ?
#
loop_
_entity_poly.entity_id
_entity_poly.type
_entity_poly.pdbx_seq_one_letter_code
_entity_poly.pdbx_strand_id
1 'polypeptide(L)'
;MSEHTKLSFLQNSNEKVPVMVRFSLAVSTKGTPDTARNVRGFSTKFYTKEGIFDLLCNHIPVFSVRDPMRFPETIQALLPSPKNNLIDPNRFWNFVAKAPESIHFVVRLYSNNGTAKSLRHIPGHSVNTYVWRNAEGNRKYVKYHWYPFEGVQYITNKEAIKLAAENPDYSGKDLYDAIENGKPVEYGLYVQLMDPKDEAYLSYDPLDDTKVWDEQAYPLIPVGKMVLNKNPENFMEQVEKVAFSPSNLLDGAELSDDKMLQGRANIYSDSQRRRIGPEFRKLTINQQQDWTPANQITSGDGRYVEGKLERTSITKQNDFTQAGEFYTKLKPIEKEHLAENLASDLKVISDDIREIVLGYFNQVSTDLKTSIETEMKEH
;
A
#
# COMPACT_ATOMS: atom_id res chain seq x y z
N MET A 1 10.85 -16.58 -13.96
CA MET A 1 10.40 -15.33 -14.61
C MET A 1 11.45 -14.76 -15.57
N SER A 2 12.31 -15.60 -16.16
CA SER A 2 13.45 -15.18 -16.99
C SER A 2 13.05 -14.37 -18.23
N GLU A 3 11.89 -14.69 -18.82
CA GLU A 3 11.34 -13.97 -19.98
C GLU A 3 11.13 -12.47 -19.70
N HIS A 4 10.83 -12.10 -18.45
CA HIS A 4 10.43 -10.74 -18.09
C HIS A 4 11.46 -10.02 -17.21
N THR A 5 12.22 -10.76 -16.41
CA THR A 5 13.21 -10.18 -15.49
C THR A 5 14.44 -11.07 -15.33
N LYS A 6 15.60 -10.42 -15.15
CA LYS A 6 16.84 -11.07 -14.73
C LYS A 6 17.09 -11.06 -13.22
N LEU A 7 16.07 -10.74 -12.40
CA LEU A 7 16.14 -10.87 -10.94
C LEU A 7 16.60 -12.28 -10.56
N SER A 8 17.77 -12.39 -9.91
CA SER A 8 18.47 -13.66 -9.65
C SER A 8 17.58 -14.72 -9.01
N PHE A 9 16.86 -14.34 -7.96
CA PHE A 9 16.02 -15.25 -7.18
C PHE A 9 14.73 -15.71 -7.86
N LEU A 10 14.45 -15.22 -9.08
CA LEU A 10 13.28 -15.60 -9.89
C LEU A 10 13.67 -16.41 -11.13
N GLN A 11 14.92 -16.85 -11.24
CA GLN A 11 15.42 -17.61 -12.39
C GLN A 11 15.18 -19.12 -12.25
N ASN A 12 15.07 -19.64 -11.02
CA ASN A 12 14.85 -21.07 -10.76
C ASN A 12 13.60 -21.27 -9.88
N SER A 13 12.65 -22.09 -10.35
CA SER A 13 11.39 -22.37 -9.65
C SER A 13 11.55 -23.10 -8.31
N ASN A 14 12.69 -23.76 -8.08
CA ASN A 14 12.99 -24.47 -6.83
C ASN A 14 13.81 -23.63 -5.83
N GLU A 15 14.14 -22.38 -6.19
CA GLU A 15 14.92 -21.53 -5.32
C GLU A 15 14.13 -21.13 -4.06
N LYS A 16 14.80 -21.24 -2.90
CA LYS A 16 14.25 -20.81 -1.61
C LYS A 16 15.04 -19.63 -1.11
N VAL A 17 14.33 -18.54 -0.84
CA VAL A 17 14.90 -17.30 -0.33
C VAL A 17 14.36 -17.07 1.07
N PRO A 18 15.22 -16.95 2.10
CA PRO A 18 14.77 -16.51 3.41
C PRO A 18 14.11 -15.13 3.32
N VAL A 19 13.04 -14.92 4.08
CA VAL A 19 12.33 -13.64 4.11
C VAL A 19 12.08 -13.16 5.54
N MET A 20 12.02 -11.84 5.71
CA MET A 20 11.48 -11.17 6.89
C MET A 20 10.26 -10.34 6.46
N VAL A 21 9.13 -10.53 7.14
CA VAL A 21 7.90 -9.77 6.88
C VAL A 21 7.53 -8.94 8.10
N ARG A 22 7.17 -7.68 7.87
CA ARG A 22 6.55 -6.83 8.88
C ARG A 22 5.22 -6.32 8.36
N PHE A 23 4.17 -6.63 9.11
CA PHE A 23 2.88 -5.97 8.99
C PHE A 23 2.79 -4.79 9.95
N SER A 24 2.04 -3.76 9.58
CA SER A 24 1.89 -2.58 10.45
C SER A 24 0.67 -1.74 10.13
N LEU A 25 0.27 -0.87 11.06
CA LEU A 25 -0.60 0.27 10.77
C LEU A 25 0.22 1.41 10.14
N ALA A 26 -0.39 2.17 9.22
CA ALA A 26 0.29 3.30 8.58
C ALA A 26 0.30 4.55 9.47
N VAL A 27 -0.85 4.91 10.05
CA VAL A 27 -0.95 6.03 10.99
C VAL A 27 -1.45 5.53 12.33
N SER A 28 -0.55 5.43 13.30
CA SER A 28 -0.85 4.89 14.62
C SER A 28 0.04 5.49 15.69
N THR A 29 -0.43 5.46 16.93
CA THR A 29 0.37 5.63 18.13
C THR A 29 0.46 4.30 18.88
N LYS A 30 1.33 4.22 19.88
CA LYS A 30 1.41 3.02 20.73
C LYS A 30 0.04 2.78 21.39
N GLY A 31 -0.51 1.59 21.20
CA GLY A 31 -1.84 1.21 21.70
C GLY A 31 -3.01 1.52 20.77
N THR A 32 -2.77 2.01 19.54
CA THR A 32 -3.82 2.01 18.51
C THR A 32 -4.27 0.57 18.26
N PRO A 33 -5.57 0.23 18.38
CA PRO A 33 -6.04 -1.14 18.18
C PRO A 33 -5.77 -1.65 16.77
N ASP A 34 -5.37 -2.92 16.67
CA ASP A 34 -5.09 -3.65 15.44
C ASP A 34 -6.28 -3.69 14.47
N THR A 35 -7.51 -3.54 14.97
CA THR A 35 -8.75 -3.56 14.18
C THR A 35 -9.22 -2.18 13.75
N ALA A 36 -8.54 -1.10 14.14
CA ALA A 36 -8.91 0.25 13.74
C ALA A 36 -8.89 0.43 12.22
N ARG A 37 -9.82 1.24 11.68
CA ARG A 37 -9.85 1.59 10.26
C ARG A 37 -8.53 2.25 9.87
N ASN A 38 -7.71 1.57 9.06
CA ASN A 38 -6.36 2.03 8.77
C ASN A 38 -5.76 1.31 7.56
N VAL A 39 -4.66 1.85 7.05
CA VAL A 39 -3.84 1.11 6.09
C VAL A 39 -2.98 0.09 6.83
N ARG A 40 -3.13 -1.19 6.48
CA ARG A 40 -2.15 -2.24 6.81
C ARG A 40 -1.01 -2.22 5.79
N GLY A 41 0.20 -1.94 6.27
CA GLY A 41 1.45 -2.16 5.55
C GLY A 41 1.81 -3.65 5.56
N PHE A 42 2.43 -4.10 4.48
CA PHE A 42 2.88 -5.47 4.23
C PHE A 42 4.26 -5.38 3.58
N SER A 43 5.31 -5.30 4.38
CA SER A 43 6.69 -5.18 3.88
C SER A 43 7.41 -6.52 3.95
N THR A 44 7.97 -6.96 2.82
CA THR A 44 8.73 -8.21 2.69
C THR A 44 10.17 -7.91 2.30
N LYS A 45 11.13 -8.44 3.05
CA LYS A 45 12.57 -8.39 2.78
C LYS A 45 13.02 -9.77 2.35
N PHE A 46 13.66 -9.86 1.19
CA PHE A 46 14.20 -11.08 0.62
C PHE A 46 15.72 -11.07 0.79
N TYR A 47 16.25 -12.10 1.46
CA TYR A 47 17.69 -12.27 1.66
C TYR A 47 18.25 -13.16 0.54
N THR A 48 18.59 -12.56 -0.59
CA THR A 48 19.12 -13.27 -1.77
C THR A 48 20.64 -13.39 -1.71
N LYS A 49 21.24 -14.16 -2.61
CA LYS A 49 22.71 -14.29 -2.69
C LYS A 49 23.36 -13.01 -3.23
N GLU A 50 22.63 -12.25 -4.04
CA GLU A 50 23.08 -11.03 -4.70
C GLU A 50 22.78 -9.77 -3.88
N GLY A 51 22.13 -9.91 -2.72
CA GLY A 51 21.81 -8.83 -1.80
C GLY A 51 20.37 -8.86 -1.31
N ILE A 52 19.89 -7.71 -0.84
CA ILE A 52 18.52 -7.56 -0.35
C ILE A 52 17.61 -7.03 -1.46
N PHE A 53 16.47 -7.68 -1.65
CA PHE A 53 15.33 -7.11 -2.36
C PHE A 53 14.22 -6.82 -1.35
N ASP A 54 13.72 -5.59 -1.29
CA ASP A 54 12.58 -5.23 -0.43
C ASP A 54 11.35 -4.91 -1.27
N LEU A 55 10.25 -5.60 -0.98
CA LEU A 55 8.93 -5.34 -1.56
C LEU A 55 8.01 -4.77 -0.49
N LEU A 56 7.73 -3.46 -0.59
CA LEU A 56 6.88 -2.75 0.37
C LEU A 56 5.49 -2.59 -0.21
N CYS A 57 4.56 -3.37 0.31
CA CYS A 57 3.17 -3.37 -0.10
C CYS A 57 2.26 -2.72 0.95
N ASN A 58 1.05 -2.37 0.53
CA ASN A 58 -0.10 -2.10 1.39
C ASN A 58 -1.24 -3.05 1.02
N HIS A 59 -2.14 -3.33 1.95
CA HIS A 59 -3.33 -4.13 1.64
C HIS A 59 -4.39 -3.39 0.81
N ILE A 60 -4.34 -2.06 0.77
CA ILE A 60 -5.13 -1.25 -0.18
C ILE A 60 -4.25 -1.03 -1.42
N PRO A 61 -4.76 -1.30 -2.65
CA PRO A 61 -3.95 -1.32 -3.86
C PRO A 61 -3.58 0.05 -4.42
N VAL A 62 -4.06 1.12 -3.79
CA VAL A 62 -3.88 2.51 -4.23
C VAL A 62 -3.51 3.41 -3.05
N PHE A 63 -2.94 4.56 -3.36
CA PHE A 63 -2.53 5.56 -2.37
C PHE A 63 -3.45 6.79 -2.36
N SER A 64 -3.30 7.63 -1.34
CA SER A 64 -4.12 8.84 -1.15
C SER A 64 -3.65 10.05 -1.95
N VAL A 65 -2.40 10.05 -2.41
CA VAL A 65 -1.77 11.11 -3.20
C VAL A 65 -0.86 10.47 -4.24
N ARG A 66 -0.66 11.17 -5.36
CA ARG A 66 0.21 10.75 -6.48
C ARG A 66 1.52 11.53 -6.60
N ASP A 67 1.82 12.39 -5.62
CA ASP A 67 3.05 13.18 -5.57
C ASP A 67 3.62 13.20 -4.14
N PRO A 68 4.90 12.85 -3.95
CA PRO A 68 5.50 12.72 -2.62
C PRO A 68 5.59 14.05 -1.88
N MET A 69 5.53 15.19 -2.58
CA MET A 69 5.49 16.50 -1.93
C MET A 69 4.22 16.70 -1.09
N ARG A 70 3.11 16.03 -1.44
CA ARG A 70 1.85 16.09 -0.71
C ARG A 70 1.75 15.05 0.41
N PHE A 71 2.65 14.07 0.45
CA PHE A 71 2.60 13.00 1.45
C PHE A 71 2.61 13.52 2.92
N PRO A 72 3.40 14.55 3.28
CA PRO A 72 3.32 15.14 4.62
C PRO A 72 1.93 15.71 4.96
N GLU A 73 1.20 16.24 3.98
CA GLU A 73 -0.18 16.74 4.19
C GLU A 73 -1.11 15.59 4.58
N THR A 74 -1.04 14.45 3.88
CA THR A 74 -1.82 13.25 4.21
C THR A 74 -1.54 12.78 5.63
N ILE A 75 -0.27 12.64 6.01
CA ILE A 75 0.11 12.15 7.34
C ILE A 75 -0.37 13.13 8.42
N GLN A 76 -0.17 14.44 8.23
CA GLN A 76 -0.67 15.44 9.17
C GLN A 76 -2.18 15.37 9.33
N ALA A 77 -2.93 15.15 8.25
CA ALA A 77 -4.38 15.07 8.26
C ALA A 77 -4.93 13.86 9.05
N LEU A 78 -4.17 12.76 9.10
CA LEU A 78 -4.53 11.53 9.81
C LEU A 78 -4.05 11.49 11.27
N LEU A 79 -3.07 12.32 11.66
CA LEU A 79 -2.59 12.38 13.04
C LEU A 79 -3.61 13.07 13.97
N PRO A 80 -3.56 12.81 15.30
CA PRO A 80 -4.31 13.60 16.26
C PRO A 80 -4.02 15.10 16.15
N SER A 81 -5.01 15.92 16.49
CA SER A 81 -4.89 17.37 16.48
C SER A 81 -3.78 17.84 17.41
N PRO A 82 -2.89 18.75 16.97
CA PRO A 82 -1.80 19.25 17.82
C PRO A 82 -2.31 20.08 19.01
N LYS A 83 -3.59 20.49 18.99
CA LYS A 83 -4.19 21.30 20.06
C LYS A 83 -4.58 20.48 21.29
N ASN A 84 -5.12 19.28 21.10
CA ASN A 84 -5.72 18.48 22.17
C ASN A 84 -5.40 16.98 22.08
N ASN A 85 -4.60 16.57 21.09
CA ASN A 85 -4.23 15.17 20.84
C ASN A 85 -5.42 14.23 20.60
N LEU A 86 -6.53 14.75 20.07
CA LEU A 86 -7.70 13.97 19.66
C LEU A 86 -7.78 13.85 18.14
N ILE A 87 -8.35 12.76 17.64
CA ILE A 87 -8.69 12.64 16.21
C ILE A 87 -9.74 13.70 15.87
N ASP A 88 -9.52 14.40 14.77
CA ASP A 88 -10.41 15.45 14.28
C ASP A 88 -10.76 15.17 12.80
N PRO A 89 -11.98 14.69 12.53
CA PRO A 89 -12.44 14.43 11.17
C PRO A 89 -12.31 15.64 10.24
N ASN A 90 -12.44 16.88 10.74
CA ASN A 90 -12.30 18.07 9.90
C ASN A 90 -10.92 18.15 9.26
N ARG A 91 -9.87 17.69 9.94
CA ARG A 91 -8.50 17.73 9.40
C ARG A 91 -8.34 16.76 8.23
N PHE A 92 -8.84 15.54 8.39
CA PHE A 92 -8.83 14.54 7.33
C PHE A 92 -9.66 14.98 6.13
N TRP A 93 -10.90 15.41 6.35
CA TRP A 93 -11.80 15.79 5.27
C TRP A 93 -11.42 17.11 4.59
N ASN A 94 -10.80 18.06 5.29
CA ASN A 94 -10.21 19.25 4.66
C ASN A 94 -9.06 18.91 3.70
N PHE A 95 -8.27 17.87 4.02
CA PHE A 95 -7.27 17.36 3.09
C PHE A 95 -7.95 16.73 1.86
N VAL A 96 -8.96 15.87 2.08
CA VAL A 96 -9.71 15.22 0.98
C VAL A 96 -10.35 16.25 0.06
N ALA A 97 -10.95 17.31 0.59
CA ALA A 97 -11.54 18.42 -0.17
C ALA A 97 -10.52 19.18 -1.06
N LYS A 98 -9.22 19.03 -0.81
CA LYS A 98 -8.12 19.61 -1.60
C LYS A 98 -7.35 18.57 -2.41
N ALA A 99 -7.75 17.31 -2.33
CA ALA A 99 -7.07 16.17 -2.93
C ALA A 99 -8.10 15.23 -3.58
N PRO A 100 -8.76 15.65 -4.67
CA PRO A 100 -9.73 14.80 -5.37
C PRO A 100 -9.11 13.45 -5.79
N GLU A 101 -7.79 13.40 -6.02
CA GLU A 101 -7.07 12.15 -6.31
C GLU A 101 -7.19 11.08 -5.23
N SER A 102 -7.49 11.49 -3.99
CA SER A 102 -7.60 10.59 -2.85
C SER A 102 -8.88 9.75 -2.87
N ILE A 103 -9.87 10.09 -3.71
CA ILE A 103 -11.22 9.52 -3.59
C ILE A 103 -11.26 8.01 -3.83
N HIS A 104 -10.47 7.47 -4.75
CA HIS A 104 -10.36 6.02 -4.92
C HIS A 104 -9.81 5.32 -3.67
N PHE A 105 -8.85 5.95 -2.99
CA PHE A 105 -8.34 5.48 -1.71
C PHE A 105 -9.38 5.62 -0.59
N VAL A 106 -10.07 6.75 -0.48
CA VAL A 106 -11.08 7.01 0.56
C VAL A 106 -12.23 6.01 0.48
N VAL A 107 -12.80 5.79 -0.71
CA VAL A 107 -13.90 4.83 -0.89
C VAL A 107 -13.46 3.42 -0.46
N ARG A 108 -12.21 3.02 -0.73
CA ARG A 108 -11.67 1.74 -0.25
C ARG A 108 -11.45 1.74 1.26
N LEU A 109 -10.85 2.79 1.82
CA LEU A 109 -10.57 2.89 3.24
C LEU A 109 -11.85 2.89 4.08
N TYR A 110 -12.94 3.50 3.61
CA TYR A 110 -14.23 3.55 4.32
C TYR A 110 -15.14 2.35 4.04
N SER A 111 -14.86 1.55 3.01
CA SER A 111 -15.45 0.22 2.86
C SER A 111 -14.92 -0.74 3.95
N ASN A 112 -15.42 -1.98 3.98
CA ASN A 112 -14.88 -2.99 4.89
C ASN A 112 -13.38 -3.24 4.66
N ASN A 113 -12.82 -2.91 3.49
CA ASN A 113 -11.38 -3.06 3.24
C ASN A 113 -10.51 -2.33 4.27
N GLY A 114 -10.97 -1.22 4.85
CA GLY A 114 -10.19 -0.48 5.86
C GLY A 114 -10.07 -1.16 7.23
N THR A 115 -10.88 -2.19 7.48
CA THR A 115 -10.95 -2.92 8.76
C THR A 115 -10.59 -4.39 8.54
N ALA A 116 -9.28 -4.67 8.58
CA ALA A 116 -8.73 -6.01 8.40
C ALA A 116 -9.14 -6.93 9.56
N LYS A 117 -9.55 -8.16 9.24
CA LYS A 117 -9.91 -9.18 10.25
C LYS A 117 -8.68 -9.73 10.97
N SER A 118 -7.64 -10.05 10.21
CA SER A 118 -6.39 -10.64 10.69
C SER A 118 -5.30 -10.38 9.66
N LEU A 119 -4.05 -10.29 10.13
CA LEU A 119 -2.89 -10.16 9.26
C LEU A 119 -2.75 -11.33 8.30
N ARG A 120 -3.27 -12.53 8.63
CA ARG A 120 -3.23 -13.74 7.79
C ARG A 120 -4.19 -13.69 6.58
N HIS A 121 -5.11 -12.74 6.58
CA HIS A 121 -6.23 -12.65 5.62
C HIS A 121 -6.28 -11.30 4.88
N ILE A 122 -5.19 -10.54 4.88
CA ILE A 122 -5.08 -9.32 4.05
C ILE A 122 -4.31 -9.62 2.76
N PRO A 123 -4.71 -9.05 1.61
CA PRO A 123 -3.82 -9.03 0.45
C PRO A 123 -2.67 -8.04 0.69
N GLY A 124 -1.67 -8.07 -0.18
CA GLY A 124 -0.62 -7.06 -0.26
C GLY A 124 -0.44 -6.61 -1.70
N HIS A 125 -0.37 -5.32 -1.94
CA HIS A 125 -0.20 -4.71 -3.26
C HIS A 125 0.99 -3.77 -3.23
N SER A 126 1.85 -3.80 -4.25
CA SER A 126 3.00 -2.89 -4.33
C SER A 126 2.60 -1.41 -4.36
N VAL A 127 1.33 -1.13 -4.68
CA VAL A 127 0.72 0.19 -4.92
C VAL A 127 1.35 0.86 -6.12
N ASN A 128 2.64 1.19 -6.02
CA ASN A 128 3.42 1.74 -7.11
C ASN A 128 3.69 0.71 -8.21
N THR A 129 3.90 1.24 -9.40
CA THR A 129 4.40 0.49 -10.55
C THR A 129 5.92 0.45 -10.51
N TYR A 130 6.52 -0.71 -10.75
CA TYR A 130 7.96 -0.90 -10.91
C TYR A 130 8.27 -1.28 -12.37
N VAL A 131 9.54 -1.46 -12.70
CA VAL A 131 9.97 -1.98 -14.00
C VAL A 131 10.70 -3.29 -13.81
N TRP A 132 10.37 -4.30 -14.61
CA TRP A 132 11.18 -5.49 -14.81
C TRP A 132 11.97 -5.38 -16.10
N ARG A 133 13.24 -5.78 -16.05
CA ARG A 133 14.17 -5.82 -17.19
C ARG A 133 14.72 -7.23 -17.35
N ASN A 134 14.55 -7.84 -18.52
CA ASN A 134 15.06 -9.18 -18.80
C ASN A 134 16.53 -9.17 -19.27
N ALA A 135 17.07 -10.34 -19.64
CA ALA A 135 18.46 -10.49 -20.08
C ALA A 135 18.76 -9.76 -21.41
N GLU A 136 17.76 -9.65 -22.29
CA GLU A 136 17.84 -8.93 -23.57
C GLU A 136 17.68 -7.40 -23.39
N GLY A 137 17.41 -6.92 -22.17
CA GLY A 137 17.18 -5.51 -21.88
C GLY A 137 15.74 -5.03 -22.14
N ASN A 138 14.82 -5.93 -22.50
CA ASN A 138 13.41 -5.59 -22.67
C ASN A 138 12.79 -5.23 -21.33
N ARG A 139 11.97 -4.18 -21.32
CA ARG A 139 11.33 -3.64 -20.13
C ARG A 139 9.81 -3.85 -20.14
N LYS A 140 9.27 -4.23 -18.98
CA LYS A 140 7.84 -4.27 -18.71
C LYS A 140 7.54 -3.52 -17.43
N TYR A 141 6.42 -2.80 -17.38
CA TYR A 141 5.89 -2.33 -16.11
C TYR A 141 5.36 -3.52 -15.32
N VAL A 142 5.54 -3.49 -13.99
CA VAL A 142 5.12 -4.56 -13.10
C VAL A 142 4.43 -4.02 -11.84
N LYS A 143 3.29 -4.61 -11.46
CA LYS A 143 2.69 -4.50 -10.13
C LYS A 143 2.76 -5.85 -9.43
N TYR A 144 3.06 -5.84 -8.13
CA TYR A 144 3.18 -7.07 -7.32
C TYR A 144 1.97 -7.23 -6.40
N HIS A 145 1.52 -8.47 -6.24
CA HIS A 145 0.35 -8.84 -5.46
C HIS A 145 0.66 -10.07 -4.59
N TRP A 146 0.42 -9.94 -3.30
CA TRP A 146 0.36 -11.03 -2.34
C TRP A 146 -1.10 -11.39 -2.08
N TYR A 147 -1.46 -12.66 -2.28
CA TYR A 147 -2.78 -13.16 -1.92
C TYR A 147 -2.67 -14.26 -0.86
N PRO A 148 -3.40 -14.15 0.27
CA PRO A 148 -3.39 -15.17 1.32
C PRO A 148 -4.03 -16.45 0.80
N PHE A 149 -3.40 -17.60 1.01
CA PHE A 149 -4.00 -18.90 0.68
C PHE A 149 -5.23 -19.20 1.56
N GLU A 150 -5.30 -18.65 2.78
CA GLU A 150 -6.49 -18.74 3.64
C GLU A 150 -7.63 -17.79 3.22
N GLY A 151 -7.48 -17.05 2.12
CA GLY A 151 -8.47 -16.13 1.57
C GLY A 151 -8.51 -14.77 2.25
N VAL A 152 -9.00 -13.76 1.51
CA VAL A 152 -9.10 -12.38 1.99
C VAL A 152 -10.33 -12.23 2.89
N GLN A 153 -10.15 -11.60 4.07
CA GLN A 153 -11.24 -11.36 5.02
C GLN A 153 -11.12 -9.99 5.68
N TYR A 154 -12.25 -9.29 5.68
CA TYR A 154 -12.46 -8.02 6.35
C TYR A 154 -13.57 -8.15 7.39
N ILE A 155 -13.65 -7.20 8.31
CA ILE A 155 -14.73 -7.09 9.31
C ILE A 155 -15.46 -5.77 9.17
N THR A 156 -16.67 -5.71 9.70
CA THR A 156 -17.45 -4.45 9.77
C THR A 156 -16.86 -3.49 10.79
N ASN A 157 -17.24 -2.21 10.74
CA ASN A 157 -16.81 -1.23 11.74
C ASN A 157 -17.29 -1.60 13.16
N LYS A 158 -18.51 -2.14 13.28
CA LYS A 158 -19.09 -2.61 14.54
C LYS A 158 -18.28 -3.77 15.15
N GLU A 159 -17.90 -4.74 14.33
CA GLU A 159 -17.03 -5.85 14.75
C GLU A 159 -15.63 -5.35 15.12
N ALA A 160 -15.07 -4.40 14.37
CA ALA A 160 -13.78 -3.81 14.66
C ALA A 160 -13.75 -3.11 16.03
N ILE A 161 -14.78 -2.33 16.36
CA ILE A 161 -14.95 -1.66 17.66
C ILE A 161 -15.05 -2.70 18.79
N LYS A 162 -15.85 -3.75 18.59
CA LYS A 162 -15.99 -4.83 19.57
C LYS A 162 -14.66 -5.51 19.85
N LEU A 163 -13.95 -5.94 18.81
CA LEU A 163 -12.65 -6.60 18.95
C LEU A 163 -11.60 -5.68 19.57
N ALA A 164 -11.60 -4.39 19.23
CA ALA A 164 -10.69 -3.41 19.85
C ALA A 164 -10.89 -3.28 21.36
N ALA A 165 -12.15 -3.38 21.83
CA ALA A 165 -12.47 -3.35 23.26
C ALA A 165 -12.12 -4.66 23.98
N GLU A 166 -12.21 -5.80 23.30
CA GLU A 166 -11.87 -7.12 23.86
C GLU A 166 -10.36 -7.37 23.89
N ASN A 167 -9.66 -7.05 22.80
CA ASN A 167 -8.22 -7.21 22.65
C ASN A 167 -7.67 -6.23 21.58
N PRO A 168 -7.00 -5.13 21.97
CA PRO A 168 -6.45 -4.18 21.01
C PRO A 168 -5.30 -4.77 20.17
N ASP A 169 -4.66 -5.86 20.60
CA ASP A 169 -3.54 -6.51 19.90
C ASP A 169 -3.99 -7.78 19.14
N TYR A 170 -5.27 -7.82 18.73
CA TYR A 170 -5.93 -9.00 18.17
C TYR A 170 -5.18 -9.62 16.98
N SER A 171 -4.78 -8.81 16.01
CA SER A 171 -4.23 -9.33 14.74
C SER A 171 -2.76 -9.74 14.89
N GLY A 172 -1.99 -9.03 15.72
CA GLY A 172 -0.64 -9.41 16.10
C GLY A 172 -0.60 -10.72 16.89
N LYS A 173 -1.53 -10.88 17.84
CA LYS A 173 -1.68 -12.12 18.61
C LYS A 173 -2.08 -13.30 17.70
N ASP A 174 -3.07 -13.12 16.82
CA ASP A 174 -3.50 -14.17 15.88
C ASP A 174 -2.35 -14.64 14.98
N LEU A 175 -1.52 -13.73 14.46
CA LEU A 175 -0.34 -14.09 13.66
C LEU A 175 0.69 -14.88 14.48
N TYR A 176 1.04 -14.37 15.67
CA TYR A 176 2.05 -15.00 16.53
C TYR A 176 1.62 -16.41 16.95
N ASP A 177 0.39 -16.55 17.46
CA ASP A 177 -0.15 -17.81 17.93
C ASP A 177 -0.25 -18.84 16.80
N ALA A 178 -0.64 -18.44 15.59
CA ALA A 178 -0.73 -19.36 14.45
C ALA A 178 0.63 -20.00 14.17
N ILE A 179 1.67 -19.18 14.07
CA ILE A 179 3.03 -19.64 13.79
C ILE A 179 3.59 -20.48 14.95
N GLU A 180 3.36 -20.05 16.20
CA GLU A 180 3.82 -20.75 17.40
C GLU A 180 3.19 -22.15 17.51
N ASN A 181 1.93 -22.29 17.13
CA ASN A 181 1.22 -23.57 17.11
C ASN A 181 1.51 -24.42 15.86
N GLY A 182 2.55 -24.09 15.10
CA GLY A 182 2.98 -24.86 13.94
C GLY A 182 2.06 -24.73 12.72
N LYS A 183 1.17 -23.73 12.69
CA LYS A 183 0.34 -23.41 11.52
C LYS A 183 1.02 -22.31 10.70
N PRO A 184 1.73 -22.64 9.61
CA PRO A 184 2.37 -21.62 8.79
C PRO A 184 1.35 -20.71 8.11
N VAL A 185 1.72 -19.45 7.93
CA VAL A 185 0.92 -18.47 7.17
C VAL A 185 1.47 -18.36 5.77
N GLU A 186 0.64 -18.60 4.76
CA GLU A 186 1.08 -18.73 3.37
C GLU A 186 0.43 -17.69 2.44
N TYR A 187 1.24 -17.13 1.55
CA TYR A 187 0.80 -16.19 0.50
C TYR A 187 1.34 -16.62 -0.87
N GLY A 188 0.52 -16.48 -1.90
CA GLY A 188 0.98 -16.54 -3.28
C GLY A 188 1.46 -15.17 -3.75
N LEU A 189 2.64 -15.10 -4.37
CA LEU A 189 3.12 -13.94 -5.10
C LEU A 189 2.63 -14.00 -6.54
N TYR A 190 2.01 -12.92 -6.98
CA TYR A 190 1.55 -12.73 -8.35
C TYR A 190 2.04 -11.39 -8.87
N VAL A 191 2.12 -11.26 -10.19
CA VAL A 191 2.42 -9.99 -10.85
C VAL A 191 1.43 -9.70 -11.97
N GLN A 192 1.15 -8.43 -12.20
CA GLN A 192 0.62 -7.95 -13.48
C GLN A 192 1.78 -7.39 -14.28
N LEU A 193 1.80 -7.63 -15.59
CA LEU A 193 2.82 -7.11 -16.51
C LEU A 193 2.14 -6.27 -17.60
N MET A 194 2.66 -5.09 -17.86
CA MET A 194 2.17 -4.16 -18.88
C MET A 194 3.31 -3.74 -19.80
N ASP A 195 3.05 -3.64 -21.11
CA ASP A 195 4.01 -3.02 -22.02
C ASP A 195 3.99 -1.50 -21.79
N PRO A 196 5.13 -0.81 -21.60
CA PRO A 196 5.12 0.63 -21.46
C PRO A 196 4.42 1.38 -22.61
N LYS A 197 4.35 0.79 -23.82
CA LYS A 197 3.61 1.36 -24.95
C LYS A 197 2.10 1.40 -24.74
N ASP A 198 1.56 0.57 -23.84
CA ASP A 198 0.13 0.51 -23.55
C ASP A 198 -0.36 1.82 -22.89
N GLU A 199 0.55 2.58 -22.28
CA GLU A 199 0.26 3.89 -21.71
C GLU A 199 -0.50 4.81 -22.67
N ALA A 200 -0.18 4.76 -23.98
CA ALA A 200 -0.82 5.61 -24.99
C ALA A 200 -2.33 5.35 -25.16
N TYR A 201 -2.81 4.17 -24.75
CA TYR A 201 -4.20 3.74 -24.96
C TYR A 201 -5.03 3.71 -23.66
N LEU A 202 -4.39 3.90 -22.51
CA LEU A 202 -5.06 3.95 -21.21
C LEU A 202 -5.68 5.33 -20.96
N SER A 203 -6.87 5.35 -20.37
CA SER A 203 -7.55 6.58 -19.91
C SER A 203 -6.96 7.18 -18.63
N TYR A 204 -5.94 6.53 -18.08
CA TYR A 204 -5.20 6.94 -16.89
C TYR A 204 -3.69 6.73 -17.13
N ASP A 205 -2.86 7.29 -16.27
CA ASP A 205 -1.42 7.04 -16.23
C ASP A 205 -1.13 5.73 -15.47
N PRO A 206 -0.50 4.70 -16.06
CA PRO A 206 -0.20 3.45 -15.38
C PRO A 206 0.83 3.58 -14.25
N LEU A 207 1.52 4.73 -14.14
CA LEU A 207 2.44 5.08 -13.07
C LEU A 207 1.78 5.93 -11.97
N ASP A 208 0.49 6.26 -12.08
CA ASP A 208 -0.29 6.89 -11.02
C ASP A 208 -0.69 5.84 -9.97
N ASP A 209 -0.15 5.96 -8.76
CA ASP A 209 -0.42 5.04 -7.65
C ASP A 209 -1.79 5.22 -6.99
N THR A 210 -2.60 6.16 -7.49
CA THR A 210 -4.05 6.22 -7.21
C THR A 210 -4.86 5.28 -8.13
N LYS A 211 -4.19 4.55 -9.03
CA LYS A 211 -4.82 3.66 -10.02
C LYS A 211 -4.47 2.18 -9.83
N VAL A 212 -5.44 1.33 -10.15
CA VAL A 212 -5.26 -0.12 -10.35
C VAL A 212 -5.21 -0.44 -11.83
N TRP A 213 -4.63 -1.59 -12.18
CA TRP A 213 -4.70 -2.12 -13.55
C TRP A 213 -5.80 -3.16 -13.63
N ASP A 214 -6.60 -3.08 -14.69
CA ASP A 214 -7.68 -4.03 -14.92
C ASP A 214 -7.12 -5.46 -15.06
N GLU A 215 -7.64 -6.39 -14.25
CA GLU A 215 -7.16 -7.77 -14.21
C GLU A 215 -7.59 -8.59 -15.44
N GLN A 216 -8.57 -8.13 -16.23
CA GLN A 216 -8.91 -8.78 -17.50
C GLN A 216 -7.91 -8.41 -18.59
N ALA A 217 -7.53 -7.14 -18.68
CA ALA A 217 -6.51 -6.66 -19.61
C ALA A 217 -5.09 -7.12 -19.20
N TYR A 218 -4.78 -7.09 -17.90
CA TYR A 218 -3.47 -7.44 -17.34
C TYR A 218 -3.64 -8.52 -16.27
N PRO A 219 -3.75 -9.81 -16.66
CA PRO A 219 -4.02 -10.89 -15.72
C PRO A 219 -2.89 -11.11 -14.71
N LEU A 220 -3.26 -11.64 -13.55
CA LEU A 220 -2.32 -12.06 -12.52
C LEU A 220 -1.51 -13.28 -12.97
N ILE A 221 -0.19 -13.15 -13.00
CA ILE A 221 0.75 -14.21 -13.34
C ILE A 221 1.38 -14.74 -12.05
N PRO A 222 1.27 -16.05 -11.74
CA PRO A 222 1.85 -16.63 -10.53
C PRO A 222 3.38 -16.64 -10.58
N VAL A 223 4.02 -16.14 -9.52
CA VAL A 223 5.49 -16.07 -9.38
C VAL A 223 6.02 -17.12 -8.41
N GLY A 224 5.42 -17.24 -7.23
CA GLY A 224 5.93 -18.10 -6.17
C GLY A 224 5.06 -18.10 -4.91
N LYS A 225 5.56 -18.73 -3.86
CA LYS A 225 4.89 -18.84 -2.56
C LYS A 225 5.80 -18.35 -1.43
N MET A 226 5.24 -17.55 -0.54
CA MET A 226 5.84 -17.19 0.74
C MET A 226 5.22 -18.03 1.86
N VAL A 227 6.05 -18.50 2.79
CA VAL A 227 5.65 -19.26 3.97
C VAL A 227 6.26 -18.60 5.19
N LEU A 228 5.43 -18.06 6.08
CA LEU A 228 5.84 -17.54 7.39
C LEU A 228 5.69 -18.65 8.42
N ASN A 229 6.81 -19.12 8.95
CA ASN A 229 6.88 -20.31 9.80
C ASN A 229 7.78 -20.14 11.04
N LYS A 230 8.23 -18.92 11.32
CA LYS A 230 9.05 -18.62 12.51
C LYS A 230 8.73 -17.22 13.05
N ASN A 231 8.42 -17.15 14.33
CA ASN A 231 8.26 -15.91 15.07
C ASN A 231 9.62 -15.24 15.36
N PRO A 232 9.68 -13.92 15.56
CA PRO A 232 10.89 -13.27 16.03
C PRO A 232 11.25 -13.78 17.44
N GLU A 233 12.54 -14.04 17.67
CA GLU A 233 13.10 -14.38 18.98
C GLU A 233 13.19 -13.15 19.89
N ASN A 234 13.44 -11.98 19.29
CA ASN A 234 13.46 -10.71 19.98
C ASN A 234 12.79 -9.62 19.13
N PHE A 235 11.63 -9.15 19.58
CA PHE A 235 10.85 -8.15 18.88
C PHE A 235 11.60 -6.82 18.72
N MET A 236 12.34 -6.37 19.73
CA MET A 236 13.09 -5.11 19.66
C MET A 236 14.23 -5.19 18.65
N GLU A 237 14.96 -6.30 18.61
CA GLU A 237 16.12 -6.46 17.72
C GLU A 237 15.72 -6.78 16.28
N GLN A 238 14.61 -7.50 16.07
CA GLN A 238 14.23 -8.01 14.76
C GLN A 238 13.05 -7.25 14.15
N VAL A 239 12.09 -6.75 14.94
CA VAL A 239 10.88 -6.08 14.41
C VAL A 239 10.96 -4.56 14.54
N GLU A 240 11.44 -4.02 15.65
CA GLU A 240 11.57 -2.56 15.81
C GLU A 240 12.75 -2.01 14.99
N LYS A 241 13.84 -2.75 14.88
CA LYS A 241 15.06 -2.31 14.17
C LYS A 241 15.10 -2.69 12.68
N VAL A 242 14.13 -3.44 12.17
CA VAL A 242 14.09 -3.74 10.72
C VAL A 242 13.90 -2.46 9.90
N ALA A 243 14.57 -2.40 8.77
CA ALA A 243 14.59 -1.29 7.83
C ALA A 243 14.32 -1.82 6.42
N PHE A 244 13.14 -1.46 5.88
CA PHE A 244 12.76 -1.76 4.50
C PHE A 244 12.93 -0.52 3.63
N SER A 245 13.45 -0.63 2.41
CA SER A 245 13.52 0.50 1.48
C SER A 245 13.11 0.05 0.09
N PRO A 246 12.20 0.76 -0.62
CA PRO A 246 11.88 0.41 -2.01
C PRO A 246 13.08 0.60 -2.96
N SER A 247 14.16 1.24 -2.49
CA SER A 247 15.43 1.32 -3.21
C SER A 247 16.36 0.11 -3.02
N ASN A 248 16.04 -0.83 -2.11
CA ASN A 248 16.74 -2.10 -2.04
C ASN A 248 16.19 -3.00 -3.15
N LEU A 249 16.66 -2.76 -4.36
CA LEU A 249 16.37 -3.54 -5.57
C LEU A 249 17.61 -4.33 -5.99
N LEU A 250 17.42 -5.32 -6.85
CA LEU A 250 18.48 -6.11 -7.46
C LEU A 250 18.41 -5.99 -8.98
N ASP A 251 19.50 -6.33 -9.67
CA ASP A 251 19.54 -6.27 -11.13
C ASP A 251 18.39 -7.10 -11.76
N GLY A 252 17.65 -6.47 -12.66
CA GLY A 252 16.42 -7.01 -13.24
C GLY A 252 15.12 -6.37 -12.72
N ALA A 253 15.18 -5.57 -11.65
CA ALA A 253 14.10 -4.69 -11.23
C ALA A 253 14.58 -3.24 -11.06
N GLU A 254 13.80 -2.29 -11.55
CA GLU A 254 14.09 -0.86 -11.48
C GLU A 254 12.89 -0.11 -10.88
N LEU A 255 13.14 1.10 -10.37
CA LEU A 255 12.07 2.05 -10.09
C LEU A 255 11.45 2.50 -11.42
N SER A 256 10.12 2.68 -11.47
CA SER A 256 9.47 3.39 -12.57
C SER A 256 9.54 4.92 -12.36
N ASP A 257 8.98 5.70 -13.29
CA ASP A 257 8.87 7.16 -13.16
C ASP A 257 7.68 7.61 -12.31
N ASP A 258 7.01 6.67 -11.62
CA ASP A 258 6.02 6.97 -10.59
C ASP A 258 6.62 7.92 -9.56
N LYS A 259 6.07 9.14 -9.47
CA LYS A 259 6.59 10.21 -8.62
C LYS A 259 6.61 9.81 -7.15
N MET A 260 5.57 9.11 -6.68
CA MET A 260 5.50 8.64 -5.31
C MET A 260 6.59 7.62 -5.02
N LEU A 261 6.81 6.66 -5.92
CA LEU A 261 7.88 5.68 -5.79
C LEU A 261 9.27 6.34 -5.72
N GLN A 262 9.52 7.33 -6.59
CA GLN A 262 10.77 8.10 -6.61
C GLN A 262 11.00 8.84 -5.28
N GLY A 263 9.98 9.49 -4.74
CA GLY A 263 10.07 10.14 -3.42
C GLY A 263 10.30 9.15 -2.27
N ARG A 264 9.59 8.01 -2.30
CA ARG A 264 9.76 6.93 -1.32
C ARG A 264 11.19 6.39 -1.33
N ALA A 265 11.78 6.15 -2.50
CA ALA A 265 13.14 5.61 -2.62
C ALA A 265 14.20 6.46 -1.89
N ASN A 266 13.98 7.77 -1.76
CA ASN A 266 14.85 8.67 -1.01
C ASN A 266 14.54 8.68 0.50
N ILE A 267 13.27 8.91 0.87
CA ILE A 267 12.90 9.25 2.25
C ILE A 267 13.10 8.10 3.25
N TYR A 268 13.02 6.84 2.81
CA TYR A 268 13.14 5.68 3.71
C TYR A 268 14.55 5.60 4.31
N SER A 269 15.59 5.76 3.49
CA SER A 269 16.97 5.71 3.98
C SER A 269 17.29 6.87 4.92
N ASP A 270 16.76 8.07 4.66
CA ASP A 270 16.90 9.22 5.56
C ASP A 270 16.23 8.98 6.92
N SER A 271 14.97 8.54 6.90
CA SER A 271 14.22 8.21 8.11
C SER A 271 14.89 7.11 8.93
N GLN A 272 15.46 6.08 8.27
CA GLN A 272 16.17 4.97 8.94
C GLN A 272 17.44 5.44 9.65
N ARG A 273 18.24 6.30 9.01
CA ARG A 273 19.44 6.90 9.62
C ARG A 273 19.08 7.69 10.87
N ARG A 274 17.97 8.45 10.83
CA ARG A 274 17.45 9.17 11.99
C ARG A 274 16.92 8.26 13.08
N ARG A 275 16.13 7.24 12.72
CA ARG A 275 15.38 6.39 13.67
C ARG A 275 16.24 5.34 14.35
N ILE A 276 17.15 4.71 13.62
CA ILE A 276 17.97 3.57 14.08
C ILE A 276 19.44 3.99 14.27
N GLY A 277 19.91 4.93 13.46
CA GLY A 277 21.31 5.39 13.43
C GLY A 277 21.96 5.17 12.06
N PRO A 278 23.10 5.85 11.78
CA PRO A 278 23.76 5.79 10.48
C PRO A 278 24.19 4.38 10.05
N GLU A 279 24.48 3.51 11.04
CA GLU A 279 24.95 2.14 10.84
C GLU A 279 23.82 1.10 10.83
N PHE A 280 22.57 1.49 10.60
CA PHE A 280 21.41 0.57 10.66
C PHE A 280 21.53 -0.65 9.74
N ARG A 281 22.31 -0.55 8.65
CA ARG A 281 22.60 -1.65 7.71
C ARG A 281 23.58 -2.68 8.26
N LYS A 282 24.29 -2.40 9.36
CA LYS A 282 25.17 -3.37 10.04
C LYS A 282 24.41 -4.27 11.02
N LEU A 283 23.17 -3.93 11.35
CA LEU A 283 22.33 -4.77 12.22
C LEU A 283 22.00 -6.09 11.50
N THR A 284 22.06 -7.21 12.21
CA THR A 284 21.85 -8.55 11.66
C THR A 284 20.59 -8.65 10.80
N ILE A 285 19.47 -8.08 11.24
CA ILE A 285 18.20 -8.14 10.51
C ILE A 285 18.20 -7.34 9.18
N ASN A 286 19.08 -6.35 9.06
CA ASN A 286 19.21 -5.48 7.89
C ASN A 286 20.48 -5.76 7.09
N GLN A 287 21.27 -6.74 7.50
CA GLN A 287 22.62 -6.91 7.02
C GLN A 287 22.63 -7.23 5.53
N GLN A 288 23.36 -6.41 4.78
CA GLN A 288 23.74 -6.67 3.40
C GLN A 288 25.25 -6.59 3.32
N GLN A 289 25.88 -7.71 3.00
CA GLN A 289 27.33 -7.78 2.90
C GLN A 289 27.81 -6.85 1.78
N ASP A 290 28.89 -6.09 2.05
CA ASP A 290 29.57 -5.22 1.08
C ASP A 290 28.68 -4.17 0.39
N TRP A 291 27.57 -3.78 1.03
CA TRP A 291 26.70 -2.73 0.49
C TRP A 291 27.38 -1.37 0.50
N THR A 292 27.29 -0.66 -0.64
CA THR A 292 27.66 0.74 -0.76
C THR A 292 26.56 1.52 -1.49
N PRO A 293 26.47 2.85 -1.31
CA PRO A 293 25.53 3.68 -2.07
C PRO A 293 25.69 3.56 -3.60
N ALA A 294 26.87 3.23 -4.09
CA ALA A 294 27.13 3.06 -5.52
C ALA A 294 26.43 1.82 -6.12
N ASN A 295 25.99 0.87 -5.27
CA ASN A 295 25.28 -0.34 -5.69
C ASN A 295 23.76 -0.13 -5.82
N GLN A 296 23.27 1.08 -5.58
CA GLN A 296 21.83 1.35 -5.60
C GLN A 296 21.31 1.36 -7.04
N ILE A 297 20.40 0.44 -7.35
CA ILE A 297 19.69 0.44 -8.64
C ILE A 297 18.73 1.63 -8.68
N THR A 298 18.80 2.42 -9.75
CA THR A 298 17.92 3.57 -9.98
C THR A 298 17.02 3.34 -11.19
N SER A 299 16.09 4.25 -11.45
CA SER A 299 15.32 4.26 -12.68
C SER A 299 16.20 4.62 -13.88
N GLY A 300 16.00 3.94 -15.01
CA GLY A 300 16.44 4.46 -16.31
C GLY A 300 17.90 4.26 -16.66
N ASP A 301 18.63 3.35 -16.00
CA ASP A 301 19.98 2.96 -16.46
C ASP A 301 19.93 2.53 -17.94
N GLY A 302 20.61 3.29 -18.81
CA GLY A 302 20.59 3.08 -20.26
C GLY A 302 19.28 3.47 -20.96
N ARG A 303 18.43 4.30 -20.35
CA ARG A 303 17.21 4.86 -20.96
C ARG A 303 17.41 6.34 -21.30
N TYR A 304 17.09 6.73 -22.53
CA TYR A 304 17.02 8.14 -22.91
C TYR A 304 15.71 8.74 -22.39
N VAL A 305 15.79 9.92 -21.76
CA VAL A 305 14.64 10.69 -21.30
C VAL A 305 14.79 12.11 -21.81
N GLU A 306 13.74 12.64 -22.43
CA GLU A 306 13.65 14.02 -22.88
C GLU A 306 12.42 14.70 -22.27
N GLY A 307 12.49 16.02 -22.11
CA GLY A 307 11.42 16.81 -21.53
C GLY A 307 11.90 18.17 -21.05
N LYS A 308 10.97 18.99 -20.59
CA LYS A 308 11.29 20.26 -19.91
C LYS A 308 11.36 19.98 -18.41
N LEU A 309 12.34 20.59 -17.74
CA LEU A 309 12.40 20.56 -16.29
C LEU A 309 11.30 21.47 -15.73
N GLU A 310 10.27 20.87 -15.15
CA GLU A 310 9.11 21.60 -14.64
C GLU A 310 8.46 20.89 -13.44
N ARG A 311 7.57 21.61 -12.74
CA ARG A 311 6.70 21.06 -11.69
C ARG A 311 5.28 21.06 -12.22
N THR A 312 4.87 19.93 -12.76
CA THR A 312 3.53 19.76 -13.34
C THR A 312 2.85 18.53 -12.79
N SER A 313 1.52 18.49 -12.82
CA SER A 313 0.78 17.25 -12.58
C SER A 313 0.89 16.33 -13.79
N ILE A 314 0.60 15.05 -13.60
CA ILE A 314 0.43 14.12 -14.73
C ILE A 314 -0.79 14.55 -15.57
N THR A 315 -0.81 14.19 -16.85
CA THR A 315 -1.87 14.62 -17.78
C THR A 315 -3.15 13.80 -17.63
N LYS A 316 -3.05 12.48 -17.46
CA LYS A 316 -4.18 11.55 -17.36
C LYS A 316 -4.55 11.23 -15.91
N GLN A 317 -5.01 12.23 -15.17
CA GLN A 317 -5.32 12.11 -13.73
C GLN A 317 -6.53 11.23 -13.43
N ASN A 318 -7.67 11.47 -14.08
CA ASN A 318 -8.91 10.69 -13.93
C ASN A 318 -9.23 10.24 -12.48
N ASP A 319 -9.65 11.18 -11.62
CA ASP A 319 -9.73 10.97 -10.17
C ASP A 319 -10.89 10.07 -9.70
N PHE A 320 -11.97 9.96 -10.48
CA PHE A 320 -13.24 9.41 -9.99
C PHE A 320 -13.65 8.08 -10.64
N THR A 321 -13.23 7.79 -11.87
CA THR A 321 -13.73 6.61 -12.62
C THR A 321 -13.49 5.30 -11.88
N GLN A 322 -12.24 5.03 -11.44
CA GLN A 322 -11.94 3.76 -10.77
C GLN A 322 -12.55 3.65 -9.37
N ALA A 323 -12.83 4.77 -8.70
CA ALA A 323 -13.62 4.77 -7.47
C ALA A 323 -15.06 4.32 -7.73
N GLY A 324 -15.67 4.79 -8.83
CA GLY A 324 -17.02 4.38 -9.25
C GLY A 324 -17.09 2.92 -9.68
N GLU A 325 -16.06 2.43 -10.39
CA GLU A 325 -15.92 1.01 -10.74
C GLU A 325 -15.81 0.12 -9.50
N PHE A 326 -15.02 0.55 -8.49
CA PHE A 326 -14.94 -0.17 -7.22
C PHE A 326 -16.28 -0.17 -6.50
N TYR A 327 -16.95 0.99 -6.39
CA TYR A 327 -18.27 1.09 -5.77
C TYR A 327 -19.30 0.17 -6.44
N THR A 328 -19.29 0.10 -7.76
CA THR A 328 -20.23 -0.73 -8.54
C THR A 328 -20.04 -2.22 -8.27
N LYS A 329 -18.81 -2.66 -7.97
CA LYS A 329 -18.48 -4.06 -7.66
C LYS A 329 -18.86 -4.47 -6.23
N LEU A 330 -19.13 -3.52 -5.32
CA LEU A 330 -19.53 -3.83 -3.95
C LEU A 330 -20.92 -4.48 -3.91
N LYS A 331 -21.08 -5.47 -3.02
CA LYS A 331 -22.40 -6.05 -2.71
C LYS A 331 -23.29 -5.00 -2.04
N PRO A 332 -24.62 -5.13 -2.09
CA PRO A 332 -25.54 -4.17 -1.47
C PRO A 332 -25.20 -3.85 0.00
N ILE A 333 -24.96 -4.88 0.82
CA ILE A 333 -24.58 -4.71 2.23
C ILE A 333 -23.22 -4.00 2.42
N GLU A 334 -22.28 -4.16 1.48
CA GLU A 334 -20.99 -3.48 1.55
C GLU A 334 -21.10 -2.00 1.16
N LYS A 335 -22.07 -1.64 0.30
CA LYS A 335 -22.41 -0.25 -0.03
C LYS A 335 -23.08 0.46 1.14
N GLU A 336 -23.98 -0.22 1.84
CA GLU A 336 -24.60 0.25 3.08
C GLU A 336 -23.53 0.57 4.14
N HIS A 337 -22.66 -0.40 4.46
CA HIS A 337 -21.56 -0.15 5.40
C HIS A 337 -20.67 1.02 4.96
N LEU A 338 -20.35 1.12 3.66
CA LEU A 338 -19.56 2.24 3.14
C LEU A 338 -20.25 3.59 3.40
N ALA A 339 -21.55 3.69 3.09
CA ALA A 339 -22.33 4.90 3.30
C ALA A 339 -22.42 5.26 4.79
N GLU A 340 -22.74 4.31 5.67
CA GLU A 340 -22.76 4.48 7.13
C GLU A 340 -21.42 5.02 7.66
N ASN A 341 -20.32 4.37 7.25
CA ASN A 341 -18.97 4.75 7.70
C ASN A 341 -18.60 6.16 7.25
N LEU A 342 -18.95 6.54 6.02
CA LEU A 342 -18.72 7.89 5.50
C LEU A 342 -19.60 8.92 6.23
N ALA A 343 -20.88 8.62 6.39
CA ALA A 343 -21.86 9.50 7.03
C ALA A 343 -21.48 9.85 8.48
N SER A 344 -21.03 8.85 9.26
CA SER A 344 -20.58 9.03 10.65
C SER A 344 -19.53 10.14 10.79
N ASP A 345 -18.59 10.19 9.85
CA ASP A 345 -17.48 11.14 9.85
C ASP A 345 -17.89 12.48 9.23
N LEU A 346 -18.64 12.44 8.13
CA LEU A 346 -19.09 13.64 7.41
C LEU A 346 -20.12 14.46 8.19
N LYS A 347 -20.91 13.85 9.09
CA LYS A 347 -21.91 14.55 9.90
C LYS A 347 -21.31 15.56 10.89
N VAL A 348 -20.06 15.36 11.29
CA VAL A 348 -19.42 16.16 12.35
C VAL A 348 -18.39 17.17 11.81
N ILE A 349 -18.19 17.23 10.49
CA ILE A 349 -17.31 18.23 9.85
C ILE A 349 -18.07 19.49 9.42
N SER A 350 -17.35 20.56 9.10
CA SER A 350 -17.92 21.81 8.63
C SER A 350 -18.65 21.66 7.29
N ASP A 351 -19.70 22.46 7.09
CA ASP A 351 -20.60 22.36 5.95
C ASP A 351 -19.90 22.64 4.61
N ASP A 352 -18.93 23.56 4.58
CA ASP A 352 -18.14 23.91 3.40
C ASP A 352 -17.28 22.74 2.90
N ILE A 353 -16.61 22.03 3.83
CA ILE A 353 -15.84 20.83 3.50
C ILE A 353 -16.79 19.72 3.04
N ARG A 354 -17.89 19.53 3.79
CA ARG A 354 -18.90 18.50 3.52
C ARG A 354 -19.49 18.64 2.12
N GLU A 355 -19.84 19.85 1.70
CA GLU A 355 -20.40 20.11 0.37
C GLU A 355 -19.43 19.71 -0.75
N ILE A 356 -18.15 20.05 -0.62
CA ILE A 356 -17.11 19.70 -1.60
C ILE A 356 -16.99 18.18 -1.73
N VAL A 357 -16.85 17.47 -0.61
CA VAL A 357 -16.61 16.02 -0.63
C VAL A 357 -17.85 15.23 -1.05
N LEU A 358 -19.07 15.69 -0.71
CA LEU A 358 -20.30 15.13 -1.29
C LEU A 358 -20.37 15.36 -2.80
N GLY A 359 -19.85 16.49 -3.29
CA GLY A 359 -19.65 16.73 -4.72
C GLY A 359 -18.74 15.69 -5.38
N TYR A 360 -17.64 15.31 -4.72
CA TYR A 360 -16.77 14.24 -5.19
C TYR A 360 -17.45 12.87 -5.16
N PHE A 361 -18.18 12.53 -4.10
CA PHE A 361 -18.93 11.27 -4.05
C PHE A 361 -20.03 11.21 -5.12
N ASN A 362 -20.62 12.34 -5.52
CA ASN A 362 -21.53 12.37 -6.66
C ASN A 362 -20.86 12.01 -7.99
N GLN A 363 -19.59 12.41 -8.18
CA GLN A 363 -18.80 12.03 -9.36
C GLN A 363 -18.43 10.54 -9.36
N VAL A 364 -18.31 9.93 -8.18
CA VAL A 364 -18.14 8.47 -8.02
C VAL A 364 -19.45 7.75 -8.38
N SER A 365 -20.55 8.16 -7.77
CA SER A 365 -21.90 7.67 -8.04
C SER A 365 -22.95 8.53 -7.34
N THR A 366 -24.00 8.94 -8.05
CA THR A 366 -25.14 9.63 -7.44
C THR A 366 -25.81 8.79 -6.34
N ASP A 367 -25.88 7.47 -6.54
CA ASP A 367 -26.42 6.53 -5.56
C ASP A 367 -25.61 6.51 -4.25
N LEU A 368 -24.28 6.56 -4.35
CA LEU A 368 -23.40 6.66 -3.17
C LEU A 368 -23.65 7.96 -2.41
N LYS A 369 -23.69 9.10 -3.10
CA LYS A 369 -23.98 10.40 -2.47
C LYS A 369 -25.34 10.36 -1.74
N THR A 370 -26.40 9.92 -2.42
CA THR A 370 -27.74 9.87 -1.84
C THR A 370 -27.79 8.96 -0.62
N SER A 371 -27.11 7.80 -0.67
CA SER A 371 -27.02 6.89 0.47
C SER A 371 -26.34 7.56 1.68
N ILE A 372 -25.20 8.24 1.47
CA ILE A 372 -24.52 9.00 2.53
C ILE A 372 -25.45 10.07 3.13
N GLU A 373 -26.15 10.85 2.29
CA GLU A 373 -27.06 11.90 2.75
C GLU A 373 -28.27 11.35 3.53
N THR A 374 -28.71 10.14 3.21
CA THR A 374 -29.77 9.44 3.97
C THR A 374 -29.24 9.01 5.33
N GLU A 375 -28.11 8.31 5.39
CA GLU A 375 -27.47 7.85 6.63
C GLU A 375 -27.20 9.01 7.61
N MET A 376 -26.76 10.16 7.09
CA MET A 376 -26.53 11.36 7.90
C MET A 376 -27.80 11.95 8.55
N LYS A 377 -28.99 11.62 8.04
CA LYS A 377 -30.28 12.05 8.60
C LYS A 377 -30.84 11.05 9.60
N GLU A 378 -30.57 9.76 9.42
CA GLU A 378 -31.11 8.66 10.25
C GLU A 378 -30.33 8.48 11.55
N HIS A 379 -29.03 8.78 11.53
CA HIS A 379 -28.11 8.72 12.67
C HIS A 379 -27.48 10.09 12.89
#